data_AF-A0A6N7FPS1-F1
#
_entry.id   AF-A0A6N7FPS1-F1
#
_cell.length_a   1.000
_cell.length_b   1.000
_cell.length_c   1.000
_cell.angle_alpha   90.00
_cell.angle_beta   90.00
_cell.angle_gamma   90.00
#
_symmetry.space_group_name_H-M   'P 1'
#
loop_
_entity.id
_entity.type
_entity.pdbx_description
1 polymer ?
#
loop_
_entity_poly.entity_id
_entity_poly.type
_entity_poly.pdbx_seq_one_letter_code
_entity_poly.pdbx_strand_id
1 'polypeptide(L)'
;TAAGRELLHRLALRADAAVENARPGVAERLASDADTLRGLNPSLVYLSSTGYVDDAGMAPAPAFDPLMQCLGGMMAAQGGVSEAHPDAEPVFLTVAVHDFVTPLISAFGVVAAIYHRERTGEGQRVRTSLARSTMAAQAAEFTRFAGRPAPQLGGWDFPGPSPEHGCVQGEDGGWSFVQGGQRVPIERNGLVNAAVVEANGLLVTHDHPEFGTIVAPGQLVVGAGPHPARGPLLDEHRDEILAELEGG
;
A
#
# COMPACT_ATOMS: atom_id res chain seq x y z
N THR A 1 21.67 -18.26 7.83
CA THR A 1 22.78 -19.24 7.87
C THR A 1 23.40 -19.35 6.49
N ALA A 2 24.54 -20.03 6.32
CA ALA A 2 25.10 -20.26 4.97
C ALA A 2 24.13 -21.07 4.09
N ALA A 3 23.57 -22.16 4.63
CA ALA A 3 22.59 -22.99 3.92
C ALA A 3 21.33 -22.21 3.49
N GLY A 4 20.82 -21.31 4.34
CA GLY A 4 19.66 -20.49 3.97
C GLY A 4 19.96 -19.48 2.85
N ARG A 5 21.19 -18.96 2.79
CA ARG A 5 21.63 -18.06 1.71
C ARG A 5 21.73 -18.81 0.39
N GLU A 6 22.33 -19.99 0.41
CA GLU A 6 22.43 -20.86 -0.76
C GLU A 6 21.05 -21.22 -1.31
N LEU A 7 20.11 -21.59 -0.43
CA LEU A 7 18.73 -21.88 -0.81
C LEU A 7 18.04 -20.66 -1.46
N LEU A 8 18.20 -19.48 -0.85
CA LEU A 8 17.66 -18.23 -1.42
C LEU A 8 18.22 -17.95 -2.82
N HIS A 9 19.52 -18.15 -3.03
CA HIS A 9 20.17 -17.93 -4.32
C HIS A 9 19.64 -18.88 -5.39
N ARG A 10 19.43 -20.15 -5.03
CA ARG A 10 18.77 -21.13 -5.92
C ARG A 10 17.32 -20.73 -6.27
N LEU A 11 16.57 -20.20 -5.31
CA LEU A 11 15.23 -19.65 -5.58
C LEU A 11 15.29 -18.46 -6.53
N ALA A 12 16.19 -17.51 -6.30
CA ALA A 12 16.33 -16.30 -7.12
C ALA A 12 16.73 -16.60 -8.58
N LEU A 13 17.47 -17.69 -8.82
CA LEU A 13 17.81 -18.14 -10.18
C LEU A 13 16.58 -18.57 -10.99
N ARG A 14 15.49 -18.96 -10.34
CA ARG A 14 14.25 -19.43 -10.99
C ARG A 14 13.10 -18.44 -10.88
N ALA A 15 13.22 -17.44 -10.03
CA ALA A 15 12.18 -16.44 -9.81
C ALA A 15 12.12 -15.41 -10.95
N ASP A 16 10.90 -15.00 -11.30
CA ASP A 16 10.65 -13.85 -12.17
C ASP A 16 10.86 -12.52 -11.44
N ALA A 17 10.46 -12.48 -10.17
CA ALA A 17 10.57 -11.31 -9.32
C ALA A 17 10.96 -11.68 -7.89
N ALA A 18 11.75 -10.81 -7.26
CA ALA A 18 12.03 -10.80 -5.83
C ALA A 18 11.53 -9.49 -5.23
N VAL A 19 10.83 -9.57 -4.11
CA VAL A 19 10.24 -8.41 -3.43
C VAL A 19 10.71 -8.37 -1.99
N GLU A 20 11.19 -7.22 -1.53
CA GLU A 20 11.46 -6.99 -0.12
C GLU A 20 11.05 -5.59 0.34
N ASN A 21 10.71 -5.51 1.61
CA ASN A 21 10.41 -4.28 2.33
C ASN A 21 11.19 -4.17 3.64
N ALA A 22 12.37 -4.79 3.70
CA ALA A 22 13.19 -4.82 4.89
C ALA A 22 13.80 -3.44 5.17
N ARG A 23 14.26 -3.25 6.41
CA ARG A 23 15.05 -2.06 6.74
C ARG A 23 16.31 -2.00 5.86
N PRO A 24 16.74 -0.82 5.40
CA PRO A 24 17.96 -0.68 4.61
C PRO A 24 19.17 -1.36 5.29
N GLY A 25 20.00 -2.04 4.51
CA GLY A 25 21.14 -2.82 5.00
C GLY A 25 20.81 -4.27 5.37
N VAL A 26 19.53 -4.62 5.59
CA VAL A 26 19.15 -6.00 5.91
C VAL A 26 19.35 -6.91 4.70
N ALA A 27 18.93 -6.48 3.52
CA ALA A 27 19.04 -7.29 2.31
C ALA A 27 20.51 -7.57 1.97
N GLU A 28 21.38 -6.56 2.06
CA GLU A 28 22.82 -6.69 1.82
C GLU A 28 23.48 -7.65 2.82
N ARG A 29 23.13 -7.54 4.11
CA ARG A 29 23.62 -8.47 5.16
C ARG A 29 23.19 -9.91 4.88
N LEU A 30 21.98 -10.09 4.36
CA LEU A 30 21.44 -11.40 3.97
C LEU A 30 21.91 -11.86 2.59
N ALA A 31 22.66 -11.02 1.85
CA ALA A 31 23.00 -11.21 0.43
C ALA A 31 21.76 -11.56 -0.40
N SER A 32 20.67 -10.86 -0.10
CA SER A 32 19.39 -10.92 -0.79
C SER A 32 19.10 -9.62 -1.51
N ASP A 33 20.07 -8.70 -1.60
CA ASP A 33 19.91 -7.40 -2.25
C ASP A 33 19.88 -7.50 -3.78
N ALA A 34 19.49 -6.40 -4.42
CA ALA A 34 19.32 -6.32 -5.85
C ALA A 34 20.60 -6.66 -6.64
N ASP A 35 21.76 -6.20 -6.17
CA ASP A 35 23.02 -6.36 -6.90
C ASP A 35 23.49 -7.82 -6.78
N THR A 36 23.34 -8.43 -5.61
CA THR A 36 23.59 -9.86 -5.42
C THR A 36 22.66 -10.71 -6.29
N LEU A 37 21.34 -10.57 -6.14
CA LEU A 37 20.40 -11.49 -6.80
C LEU A 37 20.34 -11.29 -8.32
N ARG A 38 20.43 -10.05 -8.82
CA ARG A 38 20.48 -9.79 -10.26
C ARG A 38 21.84 -10.13 -10.87
N GLY A 39 22.92 -10.15 -10.08
CA GLY A 39 24.20 -10.69 -10.50
C GLY A 39 24.13 -12.20 -10.79
N LEU A 40 23.27 -12.92 -10.07
CA LEU A 40 22.98 -14.35 -10.32
C LEU A 40 21.97 -14.54 -11.46
N ASN A 41 20.89 -13.75 -11.47
CA ASN A 41 19.84 -13.79 -12.47
C ASN A 41 19.61 -12.39 -13.09
N PRO A 42 20.26 -12.05 -14.22
CA PRO A 42 20.10 -10.74 -14.86
C PRO A 42 18.67 -10.41 -15.34
N SER A 43 17.83 -11.44 -15.53
CA SER A 43 16.43 -11.28 -15.93
C SER A 43 15.48 -10.99 -14.76
N LEU A 44 15.97 -11.12 -13.52
CA LEU A 44 15.17 -10.92 -12.30
C LEU A 44 14.69 -9.47 -12.18
N VAL A 45 13.39 -9.31 -11.95
CA VAL A 45 12.81 -8.06 -11.47
C VAL A 45 12.97 -8.00 -9.96
N TYR A 46 13.72 -7.02 -9.46
CA TYR A 46 13.93 -6.85 -8.02
C TYR A 46 13.22 -5.61 -7.52
N LEU A 47 12.25 -5.77 -6.61
CA LEU A 47 11.56 -4.67 -5.94
C LEU A 47 12.10 -4.47 -4.53
N SER A 48 12.52 -3.23 -4.25
CA SER A 48 12.78 -2.73 -2.89
C SER A 48 11.72 -1.70 -2.50
N SER A 49 10.96 -1.96 -1.44
CA SER A 49 9.89 -1.08 -0.94
C SER A 49 10.12 -0.69 0.52
N THR A 50 10.81 0.43 0.75
CA THR A 50 11.20 0.87 2.11
C THR A 50 10.47 2.14 2.55
N GLY A 51 10.88 2.79 3.64
CA GLY A 51 10.28 4.05 4.08
C GLY A 51 10.57 5.25 3.19
N TYR A 52 11.82 5.38 2.73
CA TYR A 52 12.34 6.63 2.13
C TYR A 52 13.19 6.43 0.86
N VAL A 53 13.55 5.19 0.50
CA VAL A 53 14.39 4.79 -0.64
C VAL A 53 15.74 5.50 -0.79
N ASP A 54 15.73 6.75 -1.27
CA ASP A 54 16.88 7.49 -1.80
C ASP A 54 17.38 8.58 -0.84
N ASP A 55 16.67 8.82 0.26
CA ASP A 55 17.11 9.76 1.28
C ASP A 55 18.13 9.09 2.22
N ALA A 56 19.42 9.40 2.02
CA ALA A 56 20.49 8.82 2.85
C ALA A 56 20.40 9.21 4.34
N GLY A 57 19.77 10.34 4.68
CA GLY A 57 19.58 10.77 6.06
C GLY A 57 18.42 10.04 6.74
N MET A 58 17.33 9.80 6.00
CA MET A 58 16.11 9.18 6.53
C MET A 58 16.03 7.67 6.28
N ALA A 59 16.80 7.11 5.35
CA ALA A 59 16.79 5.68 5.04
C ALA A 59 16.97 4.78 6.28
N PRO A 60 17.81 5.11 7.28
CA PRO A 60 17.92 4.30 8.49
C PRO A 60 16.71 4.37 9.43
N ALA A 61 15.84 5.38 9.27
CA ALA A 61 14.72 5.62 10.16
C ALA A 61 13.60 4.58 9.96
N PRO A 62 12.89 4.20 11.04
CA PRO A 62 11.68 3.40 10.90
C PRO A 62 10.63 4.17 10.09
N ALA A 63 9.88 3.44 9.28
CA ALA A 63 8.75 4.00 8.55
C ALA A 63 7.56 3.07 8.71
N PHE A 64 6.49 3.63 9.22
CA PHE A 64 5.18 3.01 9.40
C PHE A 64 4.14 4.05 8.99
N ASP A 65 2.95 3.60 8.65
CA ASP A 65 1.89 4.48 8.20
C ASP A 65 1.65 5.70 9.11
N PRO A 66 1.52 5.58 10.46
CA PRO A 66 1.32 6.76 11.31
C PRO A 66 2.47 7.77 11.24
N LEU A 67 3.71 7.31 11.05
CA LEU A 67 4.85 8.21 10.90
C LEU A 67 4.78 8.97 9.56
N MET A 68 4.25 8.32 8.53
CA MET A 68 4.08 8.91 7.20
C MET A 68 2.88 9.87 7.14
N GLN A 69 1.79 9.54 7.82
CA GLN A 69 0.68 10.47 8.01
C GLN A 69 1.13 11.76 8.71
N CYS A 70 2.00 11.62 9.73
CA CYS A 70 2.58 12.75 10.45
C CYS A 70 3.51 13.57 9.53
N LEU A 71 4.50 12.92 8.90
CA LEU A 71 5.47 13.59 8.04
C LEU A 71 4.82 14.26 6.81
N GLY A 72 3.81 13.62 6.24
CA GLY A 72 3.03 14.17 5.13
C GLY A 72 2.07 15.28 5.55
N GLY A 73 1.85 15.51 6.85
CA GLY A 73 0.89 16.53 7.32
C GLY A 73 -0.58 16.11 7.15
N MET A 74 -0.87 14.83 6.91
CA MET A 74 -2.23 14.32 6.79
C MET A 74 -3.01 14.52 8.10
N MET A 75 -2.38 14.27 9.25
CA MET A 75 -3.03 14.44 10.55
C MET A 75 -3.32 15.91 10.87
N ALA A 76 -2.39 16.80 10.51
CA ALA A 76 -2.56 18.24 10.66
C ALA A 76 -3.72 18.74 9.80
N ALA A 77 -3.77 18.32 8.52
CA ALA A 77 -4.84 18.69 7.60
C ALA A 77 -6.22 18.19 8.07
N GLN A 78 -6.30 16.96 8.59
CA GLN A 78 -7.54 16.38 9.12
C GLN A 78 -8.02 17.12 10.39
N GLY A 79 -7.09 17.54 11.24
CA GLY A 79 -7.38 18.32 12.44
C GLY A 79 -7.66 19.81 12.19
N GLY A 80 -7.36 20.32 10.99
CA GLY A 80 -7.47 21.75 10.67
C GLY A 80 -6.34 22.62 11.22
N VAL A 81 -5.20 22.01 11.58
CA VAL A 81 -4.03 22.70 12.11
C VAL A 81 -3.50 23.68 11.06
N SER A 82 -3.52 24.96 11.38
CA SER A 82 -3.20 26.04 10.46
C SER A 82 -2.77 27.30 11.20
N GLU A 83 -2.20 28.29 10.50
CA GLU A 83 -1.91 29.60 11.11
C GLU A 83 -3.19 30.29 11.63
N ALA A 84 -4.33 30.05 10.99
CA ALA A 84 -5.63 30.59 11.40
C ALA A 84 -6.22 29.87 12.64
N HIS A 85 -5.81 28.62 12.88
CA HIS A 85 -6.25 27.78 13.99
C HIS A 85 -5.04 27.16 14.69
N PRO A 86 -4.23 27.97 15.39
CA PRO A 86 -2.98 27.51 16.01
C PRO A 86 -3.21 26.54 17.18
N ASP A 87 -4.39 26.57 17.79
CA ASP A 87 -4.79 25.70 18.90
C ASP A 87 -5.47 24.39 18.44
N ALA A 88 -5.64 24.19 17.13
CA ALA A 88 -6.23 22.96 16.62
C ALA A 88 -5.30 21.77 16.87
N GLU A 89 -5.89 20.63 17.21
CA GLU A 89 -5.14 19.39 17.45
C GLU A 89 -5.11 18.51 16.19
N PRO A 90 -3.98 17.87 15.86
CA PRO A 90 -3.91 16.93 14.75
C PRO A 90 -4.78 15.70 15.01
N VAL A 91 -5.38 15.15 13.95
CA VAL A 91 -6.24 13.97 14.02
C VAL A 91 -5.56 12.79 13.35
N PHE A 92 -5.33 11.70 14.10
CA PHE A 92 -4.81 10.45 13.56
C PHE A 92 -5.88 9.71 12.75
N LEU A 93 -5.57 9.33 11.51
CA LEU A 93 -6.44 8.46 10.74
C LEU A 93 -6.15 7.00 11.10
N THR A 94 -7.18 6.29 11.55
CA THR A 94 -7.06 4.87 11.91
C THR A 94 -6.85 3.94 10.71
N VAL A 95 -7.13 4.43 9.50
CA VAL A 95 -6.88 3.70 8.26
C VAL A 95 -5.43 3.89 7.85
N ALA A 96 -4.73 2.78 7.58
CA ALA A 96 -3.33 2.80 7.18
C ALA A 96 -3.15 3.12 5.68
N VAL A 97 -3.47 4.35 5.28
CA VAL A 97 -3.54 4.80 3.88
C VAL A 97 -2.26 4.47 3.10
N HIS A 98 -1.09 4.79 3.62
CA HIS A 98 0.21 4.56 2.99
C HIS A 98 0.56 3.07 2.92
N ASP A 99 0.23 2.29 3.95
CA ASP A 99 0.46 0.84 3.94
C ASP A 99 -0.43 0.11 2.92
N PHE A 100 -1.55 0.69 2.51
CA PHE A 100 -2.38 0.15 1.41
C PHE A 100 -1.98 0.68 0.03
N VAL A 101 -1.60 1.95 -0.09
CA VAL A 101 -1.22 2.54 -1.39
C VAL A 101 0.15 2.07 -1.85
N THR A 102 1.13 1.92 -0.96
CA THR A 102 2.49 1.49 -1.32
C THR A 102 2.54 0.11 -1.99
N PRO A 103 1.86 -0.94 -1.48
CA PRO A 103 1.77 -2.22 -2.18
C PRO A 103 1.11 -2.14 -3.55
N LEU A 104 0.10 -1.29 -3.73
CA LEU A 104 -0.56 -1.12 -5.04
C LEU A 104 0.38 -0.55 -6.09
N ILE A 105 1.10 0.53 -5.77
CA ILE A 105 2.09 1.10 -6.68
C ILE A 105 3.31 0.17 -6.86
N SER A 106 3.64 -0.63 -5.85
CA SER A 106 4.69 -1.65 -5.91
C SER A 106 4.33 -2.75 -6.91
N ALA A 107 3.11 -3.29 -6.82
CA ALA A 107 2.61 -4.32 -7.72
C ALA A 107 2.59 -3.82 -9.17
N PHE A 108 2.11 -2.58 -9.39
CA PHE A 108 2.16 -1.95 -10.71
C PHE A 108 3.60 -1.84 -11.25
N GLY A 109 4.54 -1.41 -10.42
CA GLY A 109 5.95 -1.33 -10.79
C GLY A 109 6.57 -2.68 -11.15
N VAL A 110 6.24 -3.74 -10.41
CA VAL A 110 6.69 -5.11 -10.71
C VAL A 110 6.11 -5.60 -12.03
N VAL A 111 4.80 -5.45 -12.24
CA VAL A 111 4.14 -5.86 -13.49
C VAL A 111 4.71 -5.10 -14.70
N ALA A 112 4.94 -3.79 -14.56
CA ALA A 112 5.55 -2.98 -15.61
C ALA A 112 6.98 -3.43 -15.93
N ALA A 113 7.77 -3.79 -14.91
CA ALA A 113 9.13 -4.29 -15.09
C ALA A 113 9.18 -5.71 -15.70
N ILE A 114 8.22 -6.58 -15.35
CA ILE A 114 8.05 -7.87 -16.03
C ILE A 114 7.69 -7.64 -17.50
N TYR A 115 6.75 -6.74 -17.80
CA TYR A 115 6.42 -6.38 -19.18
C TYR A 115 7.61 -5.81 -19.95
N HIS A 116 8.44 -4.97 -19.31
CA HIS A 116 9.70 -4.50 -19.90
C HIS A 116 10.61 -5.69 -20.26
N ARG A 117 10.83 -6.61 -19.31
CA ARG A 117 11.65 -7.81 -19.50
C ARG A 117 11.14 -8.67 -20.66
N GLU A 118 9.82 -8.87 -20.80
CA GLU A 118 9.27 -9.64 -21.93
C GLU A 118 9.59 -9.01 -23.30
N ARG A 119 9.83 -7.70 -23.34
CA ARG A 119 10.14 -6.96 -24.58
C ARG A 119 11.64 -6.84 -24.87
N THR A 120 12.47 -6.86 -23.85
CA THR A 120 13.90 -6.54 -23.95
C THR A 120 14.81 -7.71 -23.56
N GLY A 121 14.30 -8.69 -22.82
CA GLY A 121 15.07 -9.74 -22.16
C GLY A 121 15.72 -9.28 -20.84
N GLU A 122 15.56 -8.01 -20.43
CA GLU A 122 16.29 -7.43 -19.30
C GLU A 122 15.38 -7.17 -18.09
N GLY A 123 15.76 -7.76 -16.95
CA GLY A 123 15.13 -7.48 -15.65
C GLY A 123 15.53 -6.11 -15.11
N GLN A 124 14.81 -5.62 -14.10
CA GLN A 124 15.00 -4.26 -13.57
C GLN A 124 15.03 -4.24 -12.04
N ARG A 125 15.76 -3.27 -11.49
CA ARG A 125 15.63 -2.89 -10.08
C ARG A 125 14.52 -1.83 -9.96
N VAL A 126 13.39 -2.21 -9.38
CA VAL A 126 12.26 -1.34 -9.06
C VAL A 126 12.40 -0.86 -7.62
N ARG A 127 12.13 0.42 -7.37
CA ARG A 127 12.20 0.99 -6.02
C ARG A 127 10.99 1.88 -5.77
N THR A 128 10.36 1.72 -4.62
CA THR A 128 9.32 2.63 -4.14
C THR A 128 9.36 2.74 -2.62
N SER A 129 8.53 3.60 -2.05
CA SER A 129 8.45 3.75 -0.61
C SER A 129 7.10 4.23 -0.12
N LEU A 130 6.92 4.16 1.19
CA LEU A 130 5.87 4.90 1.88
C LEU A 130 5.93 6.40 1.53
N ALA A 131 7.10 7.06 1.59
CA ALA A 131 7.22 8.48 1.24
C ALA A 131 6.80 8.80 -0.21
N ARG A 132 7.08 7.90 -1.17
CA ARG A 132 6.63 8.05 -2.57
C ARG A 132 5.12 7.90 -2.69
N SER A 133 4.49 7.00 -1.92
CA SER A 133 3.03 6.91 -1.85
C SER A 133 2.39 8.14 -1.20
N THR A 134 3.04 8.71 -0.17
CA THR A 134 2.62 9.97 0.46
C THR A 134 2.63 11.11 -0.55
N MET A 135 3.72 11.25 -1.32
CA MET A 135 3.79 12.23 -2.39
C MET A 135 2.69 12.03 -3.43
N ALA A 136 2.44 10.79 -3.86
CA ALA A 136 1.39 10.49 -4.84
C ALA A 136 0.00 10.90 -4.32
N ALA A 137 -0.31 10.59 -3.05
CA ALA A 137 -1.55 11.01 -2.41
C ALA A 137 -1.70 12.54 -2.29
N GLN A 138 -0.59 13.28 -2.35
CA GLN A 138 -0.53 14.73 -2.19
C GLN A 138 -0.07 15.46 -3.46
N ALA A 139 -0.12 14.82 -4.63
CA ALA A 139 0.53 15.32 -5.83
C ALA A 139 0.09 16.76 -6.21
N ALA A 140 -1.16 17.13 -5.94
CA ALA A 140 -1.67 18.49 -6.13
C ALA A 140 -0.88 19.54 -5.33
N GLU A 141 -0.44 19.19 -4.11
CA GLU A 141 0.29 20.07 -3.21
C GLU A 141 1.71 20.41 -3.71
N PHE A 142 2.28 19.56 -4.55
CA PHE A 142 3.61 19.78 -5.15
C PHE A 142 3.56 20.67 -6.40
N THR A 143 2.38 21.02 -6.91
CA THR A 143 2.24 21.92 -8.06
C THR A 143 2.26 23.37 -7.60
N ARG A 144 3.31 24.15 -7.90
CA ARG A 144 3.47 25.54 -7.43
C ARG A 144 3.45 26.53 -8.59
N PHE A 145 2.68 27.60 -8.45
CA PHE A 145 2.61 28.70 -9.43
C PHE A 145 2.19 30.01 -8.73
N ALA A 146 2.50 31.15 -9.34
CA ALA A 146 2.13 32.46 -8.81
C ALA A 146 0.61 32.61 -8.73
N GLY A 147 0.10 33.04 -7.57
CA GLY A 147 -1.35 33.17 -7.34
C GLY A 147 -2.08 31.85 -7.09
N ARG A 148 -1.36 30.74 -6.87
CA ARG A 148 -1.97 29.48 -6.44
C ARG A 148 -2.80 29.71 -5.16
N PRO A 149 -4.10 29.36 -5.16
CA PRO A 149 -4.91 29.42 -3.95
C PRO A 149 -4.33 28.54 -2.85
N ALA A 150 -4.51 28.95 -1.59
CA ALA A 150 -4.16 28.12 -0.45
C ALA A 150 -4.92 26.78 -0.53
N PRO A 151 -4.30 25.66 -0.09
CA PRO A 151 -5.02 24.39 0.00
C PRO A 151 -6.23 24.55 0.92
N GLN A 152 -7.32 23.85 0.60
CA GLN A 152 -8.43 23.73 1.53
C GLN A 152 -7.96 22.90 2.71
N LEU A 153 -8.09 23.46 3.91
CA LEU A 153 -7.79 22.76 5.14
C LEU A 153 -9.10 22.21 5.70
N GLY A 154 -9.05 20.97 6.20
CA GLY A 154 -10.15 20.37 6.93
C GLY A 154 -10.27 20.95 8.33
N GLY A 155 -10.81 20.16 9.24
CA GLY A 155 -10.99 20.52 10.64
C GLY A 155 -12.18 19.79 11.23
N TRP A 156 -12.22 19.71 12.56
CA TRP A 156 -13.34 19.09 13.28
C TRP A 156 -14.70 19.68 12.87
N ASP A 157 -14.75 20.99 12.66
CA ASP A 157 -15.96 21.73 12.27
C ASP A 157 -16.00 22.07 10.77
N PHE A 158 -15.26 21.36 9.91
CA PHE A 158 -15.31 21.55 8.46
C PHE A 158 -16.22 20.51 7.79
N PRO A 159 -17.53 20.80 7.62
CA PRO A 159 -18.43 19.89 6.91
C PRO A 159 -18.08 19.80 5.42
N GLY A 160 -17.44 20.81 4.84
CA GLY A 160 -17.14 20.92 3.42
C GLY A 160 -17.18 22.37 2.97
N PRO A 161 -16.78 22.66 1.72
CA PRO A 161 -16.72 24.02 1.21
C PRO A 161 -18.09 24.71 1.05
N SER A 162 -19.20 23.97 0.95
CA SER A 162 -20.55 24.54 0.94
C SER A 162 -21.62 23.50 1.35
N PRO A 163 -22.89 23.91 1.62
CA PRO A 163 -23.98 22.96 1.88
C PRO A 163 -24.28 22.00 0.72
N GLU A 164 -23.98 22.41 -0.51
CA GLU A 164 -24.13 21.59 -1.73
C GLU A 164 -22.89 20.73 -2.02
N HIS A 165 -21.83 20.91 -1.23
CA HIS A 165 -20.57 20.18 -1.29
C HIS A 165 -20.03 19.99 0.14
N GLY A 166 -20.62 19.04 0.87
CA GLY A 166 -20.23 18.79 2.26
C GLY A 166 -21.17 17.87 3.05
N CYS A 167 -20.78 17.59 4.28
CA CYS A 167 -21.53 16.89 5.31
C CYS A 167 -22.70 17.75 5.80
N VAL A 168 -23.90 17.20 5.75
CA VAL A 168 -25.12 17.82 6.29
C VAL A 168 -25.81 16.86 7.24
N GLN A 169 -26.37 17.39 8.32
CA GLN A 169 -27.17 16.63 9.25
C GLN A 169 -28.66 16.69 8.85
N GLY A 170 -29.33 15.54 8.87
CA GLY A 170 -30.78 15.44 8.68
C GLY A 170 -31.57 15.70 9.96
N GLU A 171 -32.89 15.84 9.82
CA GLU A 171 -33.81 16.01 10.97
C GLU A 171 -33.82 14.78 11.90
N ASP A 172 -33.49 13.61 11.38
CA ASP A 172 -33.32 12.35 12.10
C ASP A 172 -31.99 12.26 12.88
N GLY A 173 -31.14 13.28 12.77
CA GLY A 173 -29.80 13.33 13.37
C GLY A 173 -28.73 12.55 12.59
N GLY A 174 -29.10 11.91 11.47
CA GLY A 174 -28.19 11.21 10.57
C GLY A 174 -27.32 12.19 9.76
N TRP A 175 -26.14 11.75 9.34
CA TRP A 175 -25.24 12.55 8.51
C TRP A 175 -25.21 12.05 7.08
N SER A 176 -25.08 12.95 6.12
CA SER A 176 -24.89 12.63 4.70
C SER A 176 -23.87 13.55 4.06
N PHE A 177 -23.11 13.06 3.09
CA PHE A 177 -22.31 13.90 2.21
C PHE A 177 -23.15 14.29 0.99
N VAL A 178 -23.16 15.57 0.63
CA VAL A 178 -23.87 16.12 -0.54
C VAL A 178 -22.85 16.59 -1.55
N GLN A 179 -23.01 16.16 -2.80
CA GLN A 179 -22.20 16.66 -3.93
C GLN A 179 -22.95 16.41 -5.25
N GLY A 180 -22.97 17.40 -6.14
CA GLY A 180 -23.50 17.22 -7.50
C GLY A 180 -24.97 16.79 -7.57
N GLY A 181 -25.79 17.21 -6.59
CA GLY A 181 -27.20 16.80 -6.46
C GLY A 181 -27.41 15.40 -5.86
N GLN A 182 -26.34 14.67 -5.55
CA GLN A 182 -26.40 13.43 -4.80
C GLN A 182 -26.32 13.69 -3.30
N ARG A 183 -26.98 12.83 -2.52
CA ARG A 183 -26.89 12.77 -1.07
C ARG A 183 -26.62 11.33 -0.67
N VAL A 184 -25.49 11.09 -0.03
CA VAL A 184 -25.05 9.75 0.39
C VAL A 184 -24.93 9.72 1.92
N PRO A 185 -25.64 8.81 2.62
CA PRO A 185 -25.50 8.64 4.07
C PRO A 185 -24.05 8.32 4.47
N ILE A 186 -23.58 8.90 5.58
CA ILE A 186 -22.27 8.56 6.15
C ILE A 186 -22.42 7.31 7.02
N GLU A 187 -21.97 6.17 6.50
CA GLU A 187 -22.04 4.89 7.18
C GLU A 187 -20.98 4.76 8.29
N ARG A 188 -21.41 4.43 9.50
CA ARG A 188 -20.49 4.26 10.66
C ARG A 188 -19.69 2.96 10.62
N ASN A 189 -20.22 1.95 9.93
CA ASN A 189 -19.57 0.65 9.79
C ASN A 189 -18.76 0.54 8.48
N GLY A 190 -18.66 1.64 7.71
CA GLY A 190 -18.13 1.59 6.34
C GLY A 190 -18.92 0.63 5.46
N LEU A 191 -18.23 -0.08 4.58
CA LEU A 191 -18.85 -1.08 3.70
C LEU A 191 -19.11 -2.44 4.39
N VAL A 192 -18.81 -2.58 5.68
CA VAL A 192 -19.01 -3.85 6.39
C VAL A 192 -20.50 -4.20 6.38
N ASN A 193 -20.83 -5.39 5.88
CA ASN A 193 -22.20 -5.89 5.67
C ASN A 193 -23.08 -5.04 4.73
N ALA A 194 -22.48 -4.13 3.94
CA ALA A 194 -23.22 -3.35 2.97
C ALA A 194 -23.57 -4.21 1.74
N ALA A 195 -24.79 -4.07 1.20
CA ALA A 195 -25.24 -4.82 0.03
C ALA A 195 -24.32 -4.64 -1.21
N VAL A 196 -23.66 -3.49 -1.31
CA VAL A 196 -22.68 -3.22 -2.37
C VAL A 196 -21.47 -4.16 -2.32
N VAL A 197 -21.08 -4.64 -1.14
CA VAL A 197 -19.95 -5.59 -0.98
C VAL A 197 -20.31 -6.95 -1.56
N GLU A 198 -21.49 -7.46 -1.21
CA GLU A 198 -21.99 -8.73 -1.74
C GLU A 198 -22.24 -8.65 -3.25
N ALA A 199 -22.91 -7.59 -3.71
CA ALA A 199 -23.23 -7.39 -5.12
C ALA A 199 -22.00 -7.30 -6.03
N ASN A 200 -20.85 -6.88 -5.49
CA ASN A 200 -19.59 -6.74 -6.24
C ASN A 200 -18.60 -7.88 -5.94
N GLY A 201 -18.98 -8.89 -5.16
CA GLY A 201 -18.10 -10.01 -4.82
C GLY A 201 -16.81 -9.58 -4.10
N LEU A 202 -16.87 -8.52 -3.28
CA LEU A 202 -15.69 -7.94 -2.63
C LEU A 202 -15.18 -8.78 -1.44
N LEU A 203 -15.89 -9.86 -1.10
CA LEU A 203 -15.51 -10.81 -0.07
C LEU A 203 -15.43 -12.22 -0.66
N VAL A 204 -14.54 -13.01 -0.10
CA VAL A 204 -14.38 -14.44 -0.37
C VAL A 204 -14.38 -15.19 0.95
N THR A 205 -14.89 -16.42 0.94
CA THR A 205 -14.93 -17.29 2.11
C THR A 205 -13.98 -18.46 1.93
N HIS A 206 -13.20 -18.76 2.96
CA HIS A 206 -12.25 -19.88 2.99
C HIS A 206 -12.37 -20.67 4.28
N ASP A 207 -12.07 -21.95 4.24
CA ASP A 207 -11.84 -22.74 5.45
C ASP A 207 -10.36 -22.67 5.85
N HIS A 208 -10.13 -22.33 7.12
CA HIS A 208 -8.82 -22.27 7.73
C HIS A 208 -8.68 -23.40 8.77
N PRO A 209 -7.57 -24.16 8.76
CA PRO A 209 -7.40 -25.31 9.64
C PRO A 209 -7.41 -24.95 11.14
N GLU A 210 -6.98 -23.73 11.48
CA GLU A 210 -6.94 -23.25 12.88
C GLU A 210 -8.15 -22.40 13.28
N PHE A 211 -8.77 -21.67 12.34
CA PHE A 211 -9.75 -20.63 12.65
C PHE A 211 -11.15 -20.94 12.12
N GLY A 212 -11.34 -22.09 11.45
CA GLY A 212 -12.59 -22.42 10.79
C GLY A 212 -12.85 -21.52 9.59
N THR A 213 -14.11 -21.18 9.35
CA THR A 213 -14.51 -20.34 8.21
C THR A 213 -14.06 -18.89 8.41
N ILE A 214 -13.24 -18.39 7.49
CA ILE A 214 -12.78 -17.00 7.41
C ILE A 214 -13.44 -16.32 6.23
N VAL A 215 -13.96 -15.11 6.45
CA VAL A 215 -14.37 -14.18 5.39
C VAL A 215 -13.27 -13.14 5.22
N ALA A 216 -12.75 -13.00 4.01
CA ALA A 216 -11.61 -12.14 3.67
C ALA A 216 -11.91 -11.27 2.43
N PRO A 217 -11.14 -10.19 2.19
CA PRO A 217 -11.24 -9.42 0.96
C PRO A 217 -11.03 -10.29 -0.28
N GLY A 218 -11.92 -10.11 -1.26
CA GLY A 218 -11.85 -10.75 -2.57
C GLY A 218 -10.91 -10.02 -3.54
N GLN A 219 -11.19 -10.15 -4.84
CA GLN A 219 -10.42 -9.42 -5.85
C GLN A 219 -10.74 -7.93 -5.81
N LEU A 220 -9.70 -7.11 -5.81
CA LEU A 220 -9.83 -5.66 -6.01
C LEU A 220 -9.79 -5.26 -7.49
N VAL A 221 -9.29 -6.16 -8.36
CA VAL A 221 -9.27 -5.99 -9.82
C VAL A 221 -9.87 -7.23 -10.47
N VAL A 222 -11.10 -7.11 -10.96
CA VAL A 222 -11.85 -8.22 -11.57
C VAL A 222 -11.29 -8.56 -12.95
N GLY A 223 -11.12 -9.85 -13.23
CA GLY A 223 -10.62 -10.36 -14.51
C GLY A 223 -9.09 -10.50 -14.60
N ALA A 224 -8.36 -10.09 -13.56
CA ALA A 224 -6.90 -10.20 -13.49
C ALA A 224 -6.43 -11.45 -12.71
N GLY A 225 -7.19 -12.55 -12.77
CA GLY A 225 -6.90 -13.82 -12.08
C GLY A 225 -8.09 -14.37 -11.29
N PRO A 226 -7.88 -15.38 -10.43
CA PRO A 226 -8.88 -15.85 -9.47
C PRO A 226 -8.90 -15.01 -8.18
N HIS A 227 -9.90 -15.22 -7.32
CA HIS A 227 -9.86 -14.73 -5.94
C HIS A 227 -8.63 -15.27 -5.19
N PRO A 228 -8.07 -14.50 -4.25
CA PRO A 228 -7.02 -15.00 -3.36
C PRO A 228 -7.48 -16.26 -2.63
N ALA A 229 -6.56 -17.17 -2.35
CA ALA A 229 -6.78 -18.26 -1.38
C ALA A 229 -6.43 -17.78 0.04
N ARG A 230 -6.70 -18.63 1.05
CA ARG A 230 -6.24 -18.35 2.42
C ARG A 230 -4.71 -18.19 2.48
N GLY A 231 -4.25 -17.46 3.49
CA GLY A 231 -2.83 -17.44 3.81
C GLY A 231 -2.30 -18.85 4.14
N PRO A 232 -1.06 -19.19 3.76
CA PRO A 232 -0.44 -20.46 4.14
C PRO A 232 -0.08 -20.46 5.64
N LEU A 233 -0.04 -21.64 6.23
CA LEU A 233 0.55 -21.87 7.55
C LEU A 233 2.08 -21.70 7.48
N LEU A 234 2.69 -21.50 8.64
CA LEU A 234 4.15 -21.49 8.73
C LEU A 234 4.73 -22.80 8.20
N ASP A 235 5.66 -22.67 7.25
CA ASP A 235 6.34 -23.79 6.56
C ASP A 235 5.43 -24.76 5.76
N GLU A 236 4.17 -24.40 5.47
CA GLU A 236 3.20 -25.28 4.79
C GLU A 236 3.73 -25.88 3.47
N HIS A 237 4.45 -25.07 2.67
CA HIS A 237 4.96 -25.46 1.35
C HIS A 237 6.46 -25.75 1.34
N ARG A 238 7.09 -25.91 2.52
CA ARG A 238 8.55 -26.03 2.60
C ARG A 238 9.08 -27.23 1.79
N ASP A 239 8.51 -28.41 2.00
CA ASP A 239 8.99 -29.63 1.36
C ASP A 239 8.69 -29.66 -0.14
N GLU A 240 7.55 -29.08 -0.54
CA GLU A 240 7.17 -28.88 -1.94
C GLU A 240 8.20 -28.01 -2.67
N ILE A 241 8.52 -26.83 -2.12
CA ILE A 241 9.51 -25.90 -2.68
C ILE A 241 10.90 -26.57 -2.77
N LEU A 242 11.31 -27.33 -1.75
CA LEU A 242 12.59 -28.02 -1.77
C LEU A 242 12.64 -29.11 -2.84
N ALA A 243 11.57 -29.90 -2.99
CA ALA A 243 11.47 -30.92 -4.03
C ALA A 243 11.50 -30.31 -5.44
N GLU A 244 10.80 -29.20 -5.66
CA GLU A 244 10.83 -28.49 -6.94
C GLU A 244 12.23 -28.01 -7.32
N LEU A 245 13.03 -27.56 -6.36
CA LEU A 245 14.40 -27.11 -6.57
C LEU A 245 15.39 -28.24 -6.86
N GLU A 246 15.09 -29.47 -6.44
CA GLU A 246 15.93 -30.65 -6.67
C GLU A 246 15.57 -31.39 -7.98
N GLY A 247 14.34 -31.22 -8.48
CA GLY A 247 13.82 -31.94 -9.64
C GLY A 247 13.91 -31.23 -11.00
N GLY A 248 14.49 -30.02 -11.08
CA GLY A 248 14.64 -29.24 -12.32
C GLY A 248 16.09 -28.97 -12.67
#